data_AF-A0A928U9P0-F1
#
_entry.id   AF-A0A928U9P0-F1
#
_cell.length_a   1.000
_cell.length_b   1.000
_cell.length_c   1.000
_cell.angle_alpha   90.00
_cell.angle_beta   90.00
_cell.angle_gamma   90.00
#
_symmetry.space_group_name_H-M   'P 1'
#
loop_
_entity.id
_entity.type
_entity.pdbx_description
1 polymer ?
#
loop_
_entity_poly.entity_id
_entity_poly.type
_entity_poly.pdbx_seq_one_letter_code
_entity_poly.pdbx_strand_id
1 'polypeptide(L)' 'MNLAGEGDEVILTGSAPVWLYLAVAHALHGKAKKLIYRSPVTGDVVIFDHDPF' A
#
# COMPACT_ATOMS: atom_id res chain seq x y z
N MET A 1 -0.83 -13.24 -14.83
CA MET A 1 -0.79 -12.83 -13.41
C MET A 1 -0.59 -11.33 -13.41
N ASN A 2 -1.56 -10.54 -12.94
CA ASN A 2 -1.34 -9.11 -12.70
C ASN A 2 -0.44 -8.99 -11.47
N LEU A 3 0.73 -8.36 -11.63
CA LEU A 3 1.62 -8.11 -10.52
C LEU A 3 1.02 -6.99 -9.67
N ALA A 4 1.02 -7.16 -8.35
CA ALA A 4 0.60 -6.11 -7.43
C ALA A 4 1.42 -4.84 -7.70
N GLY A 5 0.75 -3.77 -8.10
CA GLY A 5 1.39 -2.51 -8.45
C GLY A 5 1.70 -2.32 -9.94
N GLU A 6 0.94 -2.89 -10.87
CA GLU A 6 0.90 -2.35 -12.25
C GLU A 6 -0.36 -1.50 -12.43
N GLY A 7 -0.46 -0.40 -11.68
CA GLY A 7 -1.65 0.46 -11.66
C GLY A 7 -2.80 -0.02 -10.77
N ASP A 8 -2.61 -1.13 -10.05
CA ASP A 8 -3.60 -1.68 -9.12
C ASP A 8 -3.67 -0.93 -7.77
N GLU A 9 -4.78 -1.11 -7.05
CA GLU A 9 -4.88 -0.78 -5.62
C GLU A 9 -4.30 -1.92 -4.79
N VAL A 10 -3.39 -1.58 -3.90
CA VAL A 10 -2.69 -2.58 -3.07
C VAL A 10 -3.05 -2.37 -1.60
N ILE A 11 -3.36 -3.47 -0.92
CA ILE A 11 -3.65 -3.47 0.52
C ILE A 11 -2.58 -4.29 1.24
N LEU A 12 -1.81 -3.64 2.11
CA LEU A 12 -0.88 -4.26 3.04
C LEU A 12 -1.63 -4.71 4.30
N THR A 13 -1.34 -5.92 4.75
CA THR A 13 -1.91 -6.50 5.97
C THR A 13 -0.83 -7.29 6.72
N GLY A 14 -1.12 -7.66 7.97
CA GLY A 14 -0.27 -8.53 8.78
C GLY A 14 0.55 -7.79 9.85
N SER A 15 1.40 -8.53 10.54
CA SER A 15 2.29 -7.99 11.57
C SER A 15 3.70 -7.89 11.02
N ALA A 16 4.24 -6.67 11.01
CA ALA A 16 5.60 -6.39 10.58
C ALA A 16 6.13 -5.14 11.30
N PRO A 17 7.45 -4.99 11.41
CA PRO A 17 8.03 -3.76 11.93
C PRO A 17 7.77 -2.59 10.97
N VAL A 18 7.69 -1.38 11.53
CA VAL A 18 7.37 -0.15 10.76
C VAL A 18 8.30 0.05 9.56
N TRP A 19 9.60 -0.23 9.72
CA TRP A 19 10.57 -0.06 8.64
C TRP A 19 10.28 -0.95 7.42
N LEU A 20 9.69 -2.14 7.61
CA LEU A 20 9.35 -3.02 6.51
C LEU A 20 8.20 -2.45 5.69
N TYR A 21 7.19 -1.90 6.38
CA TYR A 21 6.11 -1.18 5.72
C TYR A 21 6.61 0.01 4.91
N LEU A 22 7.58 0.77 5.44
CA LEU A 22 8.20 1.89 4.72
C LEU A 22 8.95 1.42 3.46
N ALA A 23 9.72 0.32 3.56
CA ALA A 23 10.43 -0.24 2.42
C ALA A 23 9.47 -0.72 1.31
N VAL A 24 8.39 -1.42 1.68
CA VAL A 24 7.36 -1.86 0.74
C VAL A 24 6.63 -0.68 0.12
N ALA A 25 6.24 0.32 0.92
CA ALA A 25 5.59 1.52 0.41
C ALA A 25 6.47 2.26 -0.62
N HIS A 26 7.76 2.42 -0.33
CA HIS A 26 8.70 3.04 -1.26
C HIS A 26 8.83 2.23 -2.56
N ALA A 27 8.96 0.91 -2.46
CA ALA A 27 9.08 0.03 -3.63
C ALA A 27 7.83 0.03 -4.52
N LEU A 28 6.64 0.27 -3.94
CA LEU A 28 5.36 0.28 -4.64
C LEU A 28 4.90 1.68 -5.10
N HIS A 29 5.55 2.76 -4.66
CA HIS A 29 5.06 4.13 -4.90
C HIS A 29 4.94 4.49 -6.39
N GLY A 30 5.90 4.07 -7.23
CA GLY A 30 5.86 4.30 -8.68
C GLY A 30 5.16 3.19 -9.48
N LYS A 31 4.42 2.31 -8.80
CA LYS A 31 3.91 1.04 -9.33
C LYS A 31 2.40 0.95 -9.10
N ALA A 32 1.97 1.01 -7.85
CA ALA A 32 0.55 1.01 -7.49
C ALA A 32 -0.08 2.39 -7.70
N LYS A 33 -1.37 2.43 -8.09
CA LYS A 33 -2.10 3.70 -8.11
C LYS A 33 -2.47 4.18 -6.70
N LYS A 34 -2.68 3.23 -5.79
CA LYS A 34 -3.07 3.48 -4.39
C LYS A 34 -2.52 2.38 -3.50
N LEU A 35 -2.04 2.77 -2.31
CA LEU A 35 -1.57 1.83 -1.30
C LEU A 35 -2.27 2.10 0.03
N ILE A 36 -2.83 1.04 0.60
CA ILE A 36 -3.56 1.06 1.87
C ILE A 36 -2.86 0.11 2.84
N TYR A 37 -2.79 0.47 4.12
CA TYR A 37 -2.51 -0.47 5.19
C TYR A 37 -3.81 -0.77 5.95
N ARG A 38 -4.18 -2.05 6.05
CA ARG A 38 -5.30 -2.49 6.87
C ARG A 38 -4.85 -2.73 8.30
N SER A 39 -5.07 -1.73 9.14
CA SER A 39 -4.83 -1.79 10.58
C SER A 39 -5.92 -2.62 11.27
N PRO A 40 -5.58 -3.54 12.19
CA PRO A 40 -6.57 -4.24 12.99
C PRO A 40 -7.29 -3.32 14.00
N VAL A 41 -6.78 -2.11 14.23
CA VAL A 41 -7.33 -1.15 15.21
C VAL A 41 -8.19 -0.09 14.53
N THR A 42 -7.70 0.47 13.43
CA THR A 42 -8.30 1.66 12.78
C THR A 42 -8.93 1.35 11.43
N GLY A 43 -8.85 0.12 10.94
CA GLY A 43 -9.27 -0.24 9.59
C GLY A 43 -8.29 0.26 8.52
N ASP A 44 -8.81 0.66 7.37
CA ASP A 44 -8.00 1.03 6.21
C ASP A 44 -7.39 2.43 6.37
N VAL A 45 -6.06 2.49 6.29
CA VAL A 45 -5.28 3.72 6.33
C VAL A 45 -4.61 3.90 4.98
N VAL A 46 -4.94 4.98 4.26
CA VAL A 46 -4.29 5.32 2.98
C VAL A 46 -2.85 5.76 3.25
N ILE A 47 -1.89 5.11 2.60
CA ILE A 47 -0.47 5.49 2.64
C ILE A 47 -0.19 6.51 1.53
N PHE A 48 -0.65 6.22 0.31
CA PHE A 48 -0.66 7.16 -0.81
C PHE A 48 -1.82 6.86 -1.76
N ASP A 49 -2.24 7.89 -2.48
CA ASP A 49 -3.29 7.83 -3.50
C ASP A 49 -2.92 8.77 -4.65
N HIS A 50 -2.82 8.22 -5.86
CA HIS A 50 -2.55 8.98 -7.08
C HIS A 50 -3.80 9.12 -7.96
N ASP A 51 -4.99 8.85 -7.43
CA ASP A 51 -6.24 9.23 -8.09
C ASP A 51 -6.40 10.76 -8.06
N PRO A 52 -6.45 11.44 -9.22
CA PRO A 52 -6.59 12.89 -9.26
C PRO A 52 -8.05 13.37 -9.12
N PHE A 53 -9.03 12.48 -8.90
CA PHE A 53 -10.46 12.79 -8.85
C PHE A 53 -11.10 12.57 -7.47
#